data_AF-A0A932MWF0-F1
#
_entry.id   AF-A0A932MWF0-F1
#
_cell.length_a   1.000
_cell.length_b   1.000
_cell.length_c   1.000
_cell.angle_alpha   90.00
_cell.angle_beta   90.00
_cell.angle_gamma   90.00
#
_symmetry.space_group_name_H-M   'P 1'
#
loop_
_entity.id
_entity.type
_entity.pdbx_description
1 polymer ?
#
loop_
_entity_poly.entity_id
_entity_poly.type
_entity_poly.pdbx_seq_one_letter_code
_entity_poly.pdbx_strand_id
1 'polypeptide(L)' 'MPTPEAALPRYIAVEGPIGVGKTTLALKLSKHAQSRLVLEEFTDNPFLREFYRDRRRVAFQTQVYFLIAR' A
#
# COMPACT_ATOMS: atom_id res chain seq x y z
N MET A 1 -21.44 -18.91 -27.96
CA MET A 1 -20.92 -17.62 -27.46
C MET A 1 -19.78 -17.94 -26.52
N PRO A 2 -18.56 -17.40 -26.71
CA PRO A 2 -17.50 -17.58 -25.74
C PRO A 2 -17.93 -16.98 -24.41
N THR A 3 -17.70 -17.69 -23.31
CA THR A 3 -17.95 -17.22 -21.95
C THR A 3 -17.13 -15.95 -21.69
N PRO A 4 -17.64 -14.97 -20.91
CA PRO A 4 -16.84 -13.84 -20.49
C PRO A 4 -15.76 -14.36 -19.56
N GLU A 5 -14.61 -14.68 -20.14
CA GLU A 5 -13.36 -14.87 -19.42
C GLU A 5 -13.20 -13.61 -18.57
N ALA A 6 -13.25 -13.78 -17.24
CA ALA A 6 -13.28 -12.66 -16.32
C ALA A 6 -12.02 -11.82 -16.53
N ALA A 7 -12.18 -10.66 -17.19
CA ALA A 7 -11.08 -9.76 -17.46
C ALA A 7 -10.34 -9.48 -16.15
N LEU A 8 -9.02 -9.68 -16.16
CA LEU A 8 -8.21 -9.46 -14.97
C LEU A 8 -8.50 -8.06 -14.39
N PRO A 9 -8.64 -7.94 -13.06
CA PRO A 9 -8.92 -6.65 -12.44
C PRO A 9 -7.81 -5.66 -12.84
N ARG A 10 -8.21 -4.44 -13.24
CA ARG A 10 -7.24 -3.40 -13.66
C ARG A 10 -6.28 -3.00 -12.54
N TYR A 11 -6.67 -3.25 -11.29
CA TYR A 11 -5.90 -2.92 -10.09
C TYR A 11 -5.97 -4.05 -9.06
N ILE A 12 -4.86 -4.31 -8.39
CA ILE A 12 -4.75 -5.26 -7.27
C ILE A 12 -4.17 -4.50 -6.08
N ALA A 13 -4.90 -4.46 -4.97
CA ALA A 13 -4.41 -3.95 -3.70
C ALA A 13 -3.96 -5.11 -2.80
N VAL A 14 -2.81 -4.95 -2.12
CA VAL A 14 -2.24 -5.97 -1.22
C VAL A 14 -2.28 -5.44 0.21
N GLU A 15 -3.18 -6.00 1.03
CA GLU A 15 -3.45 -5.56 2.40
C GLU A 15 -2.94 -6.57 3.45
N GLY A 16 -2.65 -6.08 4.66
CA GLY A 16 -2.25 -6.92 5.78
C GLY A 16 -1.32 -6.27 6.83
N PRO A 17 -1.02 -6.98 7.94
CA PRO A 17 -0.24 -6.43 9.05
C PRO A 17 1.17 -5.96 8.66
N ILE A 18 1.76 -5.10 9.49
CA ILE A 18 3.16 -4.68 9.35
C ILE A 18 4.08 -5.91 9.52
N GLY A 19 5.05 -6.08 8.62
CA GLY A 19 6.00 -7.19 8.66
C GLY A 19 5.54 -8.50 8.03
N VAL A 20 4.29 -8.63 7.55
CA VAL A 20 3.78 -9.88 6.96
C VAL A 20 4.32 -10.21 5.56
N GLY A 21 5.06 -9.29 4.93
CA GLY A 21 5.66 -9.51 3.61
C GLY A 21 4.86 -8.99 2.41
N LYS A 22 3.97 -8.01 2.60
CA LYS A 22 3.17 -7.38 1.52
C LYS A 22 4.01 -6.90 0.33
N THR A 23 5.09 -6.16 0.59
CA THR A 23 6.00 -5.65 -0.44
C THR A 23 6.61 -6.79 -1.26
N THR A 24 7.03 -7.88 -0.59
CA THR A 24 7.57 -9.07 -1.25
C THR A 24 6.51 -9.73 -2.13
N LEU A 25 5.26 -9.84 -1.66
CA LEU A 25 4.16 -10.39 -2.44
C LEU A 25 3.83 -9.51 -3.65
N ALA A 26 3.70 -8.19 -3.46
CA ALA A 26 3.41 -7.23 -4.52
C ALA A 26 4.49 -7.25 -5.62
N LEU A 27 5.77 -7.32 -5.24
CA LEU A 27 6.91 -7.47 -6.17
C LEU A 27 6.85 -8.77 -6.99
N LYS A 28 6.44 -9.88 -6.38
CA LYS A 28 6.29 -11.16 -7.09
C LYS A 28 5.08 -11.13 -8.04
N LEU A 29 3.97 -10.57 -7.59
CA LEU A 29 2.75 -10.43 -8.39
C LEU A 29 2.97 -9.52 -9.60
N SER A 30 3.65 -8.37 -9.44
CA SER A 30 3.91 -7.46 -10.56
C SER A 30 4.78 -8.09 -11.64
N LYS A 31 5.79 -8.87 -11.24
CA LYS A 31 6.62 -9.65 -12.18
C LYS A 31 5.82 -10.72 -12.92
N HIS A 32 4.95 -11.45 -12.20
CA HIS A 32 4.17 -12.54 -12.80
C HIS A 32 3.08 -12.01 -13.75
N ALA A 33 2.38 -10.94 -13.36
CA ALA A 33 1.30 -10.34 -14.14
C ALA A 33 1.77 -9.27 -15.14
N GLN A 34 3.08 -9.00 -15.21
CA GLN A 34 3.66 -7.92 -16.02
C GLN A 34 2.98 -6.57 -15.78
N SER A 35 2.63 -6.28 -14.52
CA SER A 35 1.88 -5.09 -14.13
C SER A 35 2.77 -3.99 -13.56
N ARG A 36 2.26 -2.75 -13.57
CA ARG A 36 2.91 -1.63 -12.88
C ARG A 36 2.83 -1.86 -11.37
N LEU A 37 3.99 -1.85 -10.72
CA LEU A 37 4.08 -1.85 -9.27
C LEU A 37 3.93 -0.42 -8.72
N VAL A 38 3.10 -0.27 -7.70
CA VAL A 38 2.96 0.96 -6.90
C VAL A 38 3.20 0.54 -5.45
N LEU A 39 4.21 1.13 -4.81
CA LEU A 39 4.56 0.85 -3.42
C LEU A 39 4.18 2.06 -2.55
N GLU A 40 3.75 1.81 -1.33
CA GLU A 40 3.54 2.88 -0.35
C GLU A 40 4.88 3.46 0.12
N GLU A 41 4.98 4.79 0.17
CA GLU A 41 6.15 5.52 0.69
C GLU A 41 5.88 6.01 2.12
N PHE A 42 6.57 5.43 3.11
CA PHE A 42 6.32 5.73 4.52
C PHE A 42 7.36 6.65 5.15
N THR A 43 8.57 6.69 4.60
CA THR A 43 9.73 7.36 5.20
C THR A 43 9.65 8.87 5.21
N ASP A 44 8.83 9.44 4.33
CA ASP A 44 8.78 10.88 4.10
C ASP A 44 7.70 11.57 4.95
N ASN A 45 6.92 10.79 5.71
CA ASN A 45 5.89 11.33 6.60
C ASN A 45 6.54 12.06 7.79
N PRO A 46 6.47 13.41 7.86
CA PRO A 46 7.16 14.20 8.88
C PRO A 46 6.60 13.95 10.29
N PHE A 47 5.39 13.41 10.39
CA PHE A 47 4.71 13.13 11.65
C PHE A 47 5.00 11.73 12.19
N LEU A 48 5.56 10.82 11.37
CA LEU A 48 5.69 9.42 11.72
C LEU A 48 6.60 9.20 12.94
N ARG A 49 7.70 9.94 13.04
CA ARG A 49 8.59 9.87 14.21
C ARG A 49 7.86 10.27 15.51
N GLU A 50 7.03 11.30 15.43
CA GLU A 50 6.28 11.80 16.58
C GLU A 50 5.11 10.88 16.93
N PHE A 51 4.50 10.24 15.94
CA PHE A 51 3.43 9.26 16.12
C PHE A 51 3.88 8.06 16.98
N TYR A 52 5.13 7.62 16.82
CA TYR A 52 5.72 6.58 17.66
C TYR A 52 6.04 7.04 19.08
N ARG A 53 6.06 8.36 19.35
CA ARG A 53 6.30 8.94 20.68
C ARG A 53 5.00 9.31 21.40
N ASP A 54 4.09 10.01 20.72
CA ASP A 54 2.78 10.42 21.23
C ASP A 54 1.74 10.31 20.11
N ARG A 55 1.14 9.12 20.03
CA ARG A 55 0.11 8.82 19.04
C ARG A 55 -1.09 9.74 19.14
N ARG A 56 -1.56 10.07 20.35
CA ARG A 56 -2.83 10.82 20.53
C ARG A 56 -2.72 12.23 19.95
N ARG A 57 -1.53 12.83 20.03
CA ARG A 57 -1.27 14.18 19.54
C ARG A 57 -1.22 14.29 18.01
N VAL A 58 -0.62 13.31 17.33
CA VAL A 58 -0.33 13.41 15.88
C VAL A 58 -0.95 12.33 15.00
N ALA A 59 -1.82 11.48 15.55
CA ALA A 59 -2.48 10.42 14.77
C ALA A 59 -3.22 10.97 13.56
N PHE A 60 -3.97 12.06 13.71
CA PHE A 60 -4.76 12.62 12.61
C PHE A 60 -3.88 13.09 11.45
N GLN A 61 -2.86 13.92 11.72
CA GLN A 61 -1.93 14.44 10.72
C GLN A 61 -1.17 13.30 10.03
N THR A 62 -0.74 12.30 10.82
CA THR A 62 -0.04 11.12 10.29
C THR A 62 -0.91 10.34 9.31
N GLN A 63 -2.19 10.10 9.65
CA GLN A 63 -3.12 9.36 8.80
C GLN A 63 -3.52 10.15 7.53
N VAL A 64 -3.74 11.46 7.64
CA VAL A 64 -4.02 12.31 6.47
C VAL A 64 -2.85 12.33 5.50
N TYR A 65 -1.61 12.40 6.01
CA TYR A 65 -0.42 12.32 5.15
C TYR A 65 -0.37 10.99 4.38
N PHE A 66 -0.61 9.86 5.05
CA PHE A 66 -0.67 8.54 4.39
C PHE A 66 -1.76 8.44 3.32
N LEU A 67 -2.85 9.21 3.44
CA LEU A 67 -3.91 9.21 2.43
C LEU A 67 -3.50 10.00 1.17
N ILE A 68 -2.76 11.10 1.35
CA ILE A 68 -2.36 12.00 0.25
C ILE A 68 -1.13 11.50 -0.50
N ALA A 69 -0.19 10.83 0.19
CA ALA A 69 1.08 10.37 -0.38
C ALA A 69 0.98 9.08 -1.22
N ARG A 70 -0.20 8.77 -1.78
CA ARG A 70 -0.49 7.54 -2.53
C ARG A 70 -0.58 7.76 -4.04
#